data_AF-A0A558NKB0-F1
#
_entry.id   AF-A0A558NKB0-F1
#
_cell.length_a   1.000
_cell.length_b   1.000
_cell.length_c   1.000
_cell.angle_alpha   90.00
_cell.angle_beta   90.00
_cell.angle_gamma   90.00
#
_symmetry.space_group_name_H-M   'P 1'
#
loop_
_entity.id
_entity.type
_entity.pdbx_description
1 polymer ?
#
loop_
_entity_poly.entity_id
_entity_poly.type
_entity_poly.pdbx_seq_one_letter_code
_entity_poly.pdbx_strand_id
1 'polypeptide(L)'
;MARPKKAPAKRGRKPAAAKAVAAKTAEAVPAVVASAVKASEKAHAAVTAQQAKVDAAATKATAAKEKATAKPTPAAKRAVAAANAKVKAENTKLQALKAEARTATVAVKAAQIEAKAEEVAAKAIAAVEAFEASLVAKAEADLAKAVAAFEAKWRKARGKQDAAKVKAHATKEHGKASVAAKKLKAKATATAKTATAAAPKKRGRPAAAKATTAAAPKKRGRPAKAAPATAAAPKKRGRPAKAAAVPAAAGAAPKRRGRPAKAKPAAAAAGTAPKRRGRPPKVAS
;
A
#
# COMPACT_ATOMS: atom_id res chain seq x y z
N MET A 1 24.37 -27.40 -0.46
CA MET A 1 23.01 -27.67 -0.98
C MET A 1 22.29 -26.34 -1.18
N ALA A 2 22.54 -25.70 -2.34
CA ALA A 2 21.87 -24.47 -2.73
C ALA A 2 20.42 -24.79 -3.13
N ARG A 3 19.44 -24.21 -2.44
CA ARG A 3 18.04 -24.31 -2.86
C ARG A 3 17.80 -23.29 -3.98
N PRO A 4 17.25 -23.70 -5.14
CA PRO A 4 17.04 -22.79 -6.25
C PRO A 4 15.97 -21.75 -5.90
N LYS A 5 16.27 -20.48 -6.22
CA LYS A 5 15.36 -19.34 -6.15
C LYS A 5 14.08 -19.69 -6.90
N LYS A 6 12.97 -19.85 -6.18
CA LYS A 6 11.63 -19.91 -6.79
C LYS A 6 11.29 -18.50 -7.27
N ALA A 7 11.19 -18.36 -8.59
CA ALA A 7 10.89 -17.11 -9.28
C ALA A 7 9.65 -16.41 -8.68
N PRO A 8 9.65 -15.07 -8.54
CA PRO A 8 8.48 -14.38 -8.05
C PRO A 8 7.34 -14.52 -9.06
N ALA A 9 6.17 -14.87 -8.52
CA ALA A 9 4.94 -15.02 -9.26
C ALA A 9 4.67 -13.81 -10.16
N LYS A 10 4.27 -14.07 -11.41
CA LYS A 10 3.71 -13.12 -12.37
C LYS A 10 2.38 -12.52 -11.86
N ARG A 11 2.40 -11.76 -10.76
CA ARG A 11 1.30 -10.88 -10.35
C ARG A 11 1.75 -9.45 -10.63
N GLY A 12 1.11 -8.81 -11.61
CA GLY A 12 1.19 -7.36 -11.76
C GLY A 12 2.06 -6.82 -12.90
N ARG A 13 2.25 -7.51 -14.03
CA ARG A 13 2.94 -6.92 -15.20
C ARG A 13 2.06 -5.99 -16.06
N LYS A 14 0.90 -5.56 -15.56
CA LYS A 14 -0.04 -4.67 -16.28
C LYS A 14 0.25 -3.15 -16.17
N PRO A 15 0.84 -2.59 -15.09
CA PRO A 15 1.04 -1.15 -14.96
C PRO A 15 2.04 -0.61 -15.99
N ALA A 16 3.14 -1.33 -16.26
CA ALA A 16 4.14 -0.88 -17.22
C ALA A 16 3.60 -0.78 -18.66
N ALA A 17 2.74 -1.72 -19.07
CA ALA A 17 2.09 -1.67 -20.38
C ALA A 17 1.05 -0.54 -20.46
N ALA A 18 0.27 -0.34 -19.39
CA ALA A 18 -0.68 0.78 -19.31
C ALA A 18 0.03 2.15 -19.29
N LYS A 19 1.19 2.25 -18.63
CA LYS A 19 2.03 3.45 -18.56
C LYS A 19 2.66 3.78 -19.91
N ALA A 20 3.16 2.78 -20.64
CA ALA A 20 3.72 2.97 -21.97
C ALA A 20 2.65 3.40 -22.99
N VAL A 21 1.44 2.83 -22.91
CA VAL A 21 0.33 3.25 -23.76
C VAL A 21 -0.12 4.66 -23.39
N ALA A 22 -0.30 4.98 -22.11
CA ALA A 22 -0.67 6.32 -21.65
C ALA A 22 0.36 7.39 -22.06
N ALA A 23 1.66 7.09 -22.01
CA ALA A 23 2.71 8.01 -22.45
C ALA A 23 2.64 8.29 -23.95
N LYS A 24 2.44 7.24 -24.76
CA LYS A 24 2.33 7.37 -26.22
C LYS A 24 1.08 8.13 -26.65
N THR A 25 -0.04 7.94 -25.95
CA THR A 25 -1.28 8.66 -26.25
C THR A 25 -1.21 10.12 -25.77
N ALA A 26 -0.63 10.38 -24.59
CA ALA A 26 -0.43 11.74 -24.06
C ALA A 26 0.44 12.62 -24.97
N GLU A 27 1.37 12.04 -25.73
CA GLU A 27 2.20 12.76 -26.71
C GLU A 27 1.44 13.08 -28.02
N ALA A 28 0.47 12.24 -28.41
CA ALA A 28 -0.32 12.42 -29.63
C ALA A 28 -1.50 13.39 -29.44
N VAL A 29 -2.08 13.44 -28.24
CA VAL A 29 -3.25 14.28 -27.89
C VAL A 29 -3.09 15.77 -28.25
N PRO A 30 -1.97 16.45 -27.93
CA PRO A 30 -1.80 17.87 -28.25
C PRO A 30 -1.86 18.14 -29.76
N ALA A 31 -1.29 17.23 -30.57
CA ALA A 31 -1.29 17.34 -32.02
C ALA A 31 -2.69 17.16 -32.61
N VAL A 32 -3.48 16.22 -32.07
CA VAL A 32 -4.87 15.98 -32.51
C VAL A 32 -5.72 17.21 -32.21
N VAL A 33 -5.64 17.77 -30.99
CA VAL A 33 -6.38 19.00 -30.63
C VAL A 33 -5.97 20.17 -31.53
N ALA A 34 -4.67 20.37 -31.77
CA ALA A 34 -4.17 21.44 -32.62
C ALA A 34 -4.66 21.31 -34.09
N SER A 35 -4.67 20.09 -34.63
CA SER A 35 -5.18 19.85 -35.99
C SER A 35 -6.68 20.14 -36.12
N ALA A 36 -7.47 19.75 -35.12
CA ALA A 36 -8.92 20.02 -35.08
C ALA A 36 -9.22 21.52 -35.00
N VAL A 37 -8.44 22.27 -34.20
CA VAL A 37 -8.57 23.73 -34.09
C VAL A 37 -8.31 24.40 -35.45
N LYS A 38 -7.22 24.04 -36.12
CA LYS A 38 -6.90 24.55 -37.46
C LYS A 38 -8.01 24.28 -38.48
N ALA A 39 -8.61 23.08 -38.45
CA ALA A 39 -9.73 22.74 -39.32
C ALA A 39 -10.98 23.59 -39.02
N SER A 40 -11.28 23.83 -37.74
CA SER A 40 -12.38 24.70 -37.32
C SER A 40 -12.17 26.15 -37.75
N GLU A 41 -10.97 26.69 -37.62
CA GLU A 41 -10.64 28.06 -38.07
C GLU A 41 -10.83 28.21 -39.58
N LYS A 42 -10.35 27.24 -40.37
CA LYS A 42 -10.53 27.22 -41.82
C LYS A 42 -12.01 27.17 -42.22
N ALA A 43 -12.82 26.37 -41.53
CA ALA A 43 -14.26 26.28 -41.80
C ALA A 43 -14.99 27.60 -41.48
N HIS A 44 -14.64 28.26 -40.36
CA HIS A 44 -15.20 29.59 -40.03
C HIS A 44 -14.76 30.67 -41.03
N ALA A 45 -13.51 30.65 -41.48
CA ALA A 45 -13.03 31.56 -42.52
C ALA A 45 -13.81 31.39 -43.84
N ALA A 46 -14.13 30.14 -44.23
CA ALA A 46 -14.96 29.86 -45.40
C ALA A 46 -16.40 30.39 -45.25
N VAL A 47 -17.00 30.27 -44.07
CA VAL A 47 -18.32 30.86 -43.77
C VAL A 47 -18.29 32.38 -43.93
N THR A 48 -17.28 33.04 -43.38
CA THR A 48 -17.13 34.51 -43.49
C THR A 48 -16.95 34.95 -44.95
N ALA A 49 -16.10 34.25 -45.71
CA ALA A 49 -15.90 34.54 -47.12
C ALA A 49 -17.18 34.35 -47.96
N GLN A 50 -17.99 33.33 -47.63
CA GLN A 50 -19.25 33.07 -48.32
C GLN A 50 -20.36 34.06 -47.90
N GLN A 51 -20.38 34.49 -46.65
CA GLN A 51 -21.31 35.52 -46.16
C GLN A 51 -21.12 36.84 -46.94
N ALA A 52 -19.87 37.26 -47.16
CA ALA A 52 -19.58 38.44 -47.97
C ALA A 52 -20.15 38.35 -49.41
N LYS A 53 -20.19 37.15 -50.01
CA LYS A 53 -20.81 36.93 -51.33
C LYS A 53 -22.33 36.98 -51.28
N VAL A 54 -22.95 36.49 -50.21
CA VAL A 54 -24.40 36.63 -49.97
C VAL A 54 -24.76 38.10 -49.84
N ASP A 55 -24.00 38.87 -49.06
CA ASP A 55 -24.24 40.29 -48.83
C ASP A 55 -24.09 41.09 -50.14
N ALA A 56 -23.04 40.80 -50.92
CA ALA A 56 -22.84 41.39 -52.25
C ALA A 56 -23.94 40.99 -53.27
N ALA A 57 -24.53 39.79 -53.16
CA ALA A 57 -25.66 39.40 -53.98
C ALA A 57 -26.96 40.09 -53.53
N ALA A 58 -27.14 40.28 -52.23
CA ALA A 58 -28.29 40.94 -51.64
C ALA A 58 -28.34 42.43 -52.04
N THR A 59 -27.21 43.13 -52.00
CA THR A 59 -27.11 44.54 -52.46
C THR A 59 -27.43 44.68 -53.95
N LYS A 60 -27.04 43.71 -54.78
CA LYS A 60 -27.44 43.69 -56.20
C LYS A 60 -28.93 43.42 -56.38
N ALA A 61 -29.53 42.59 -55.53
CA ALA A 61 -30.96 42.31 -55.55
C ALA A 61 -31.81 43.51 -55.10
N THR A 62 -31.35 44.27 -54.10
CA THR A 62 -32.04 45.52 -53.69
C THR A 62 -31.98 46.58 -54.79
N ALA A 63 -30.81 46.80 -55.38
CA ALA A 63 -30.66 47.74 -56.50
C ALA A 63 -31.50 47.35 -57.72
N ALA A 64 -31.63 46.04 -58.03
CA ALA A 64 -32.52 45.56 -59.09
C ALA A 64 -34.01 45.82 -58.78
N LYS A 65 -34.41 45.66 -57.52
CA LYS A 65 -35.78 45.94 -57.07
C LYS A 65 -36.11 47.43 -57.17
N GLU A 66 -35.22 48.30 -56.70
CA GLU A 66 -35.37 49.76 -56.81
C GLU A 66 -35.56 50.20 -58.27
N LYS A 67 -34.73 49.68 -59.18
CA LYS A 67 -34.86 49.95 -60.62
C LYS A 67 -36.18 49.44 -61.21
N ALA A 68 -36.67 48.27 -60.77
CA ALA A 68 -37.95 47.72 -61.21
C ALA A 68 -39.15 48.51 -60.66
N THR A 69 -39.05 49.07 -59.47
CA THR A 69 -40.06 49.98 -58.88
C THR A 69 -40.10 51.30 -59.64
N ALA A 70 -38.94 51.85 -60.01
CA ALA A 70 -38.85 53.11 -60.75
C ALA A 70 -39.35 53.01 -62.20
N LYS A 71 -39.07 51.90 -62.90
CA LYS A 71 -39.55 51.65 -64.27
C LYS A 71 -39.97 50.18 -64.45
N PRO A 72 -41.28 49.86 -64.34
CA PRO A 72 -41.77 48.48 -64.27
C PRO A 72 -41.84 47.80 -65.66
N THR A 73 -40.68 47.61 -66.29
CA THR A 73 -40.56 46.89 -67.56
C THR A 73 -40.48 45.38 -67.36
N PRO A 74 -40.87 44.57 -68.36
CA PRO A 74 -40.65 43.12 -68.33
C PRO A 74 -39.19 42.72 -68.09
N ALA A 75 -38.25 43.49 -68.66
CA ALA A 75 -36.81 43.28 -68.46
C ALA A 75 -36.39 43.52 -66.99
N ALA A 76 -36.89 44.58 -66.36
CA ALA A 76 -36.60 44.88 -64.95
C ALA A 76 -37.15 43.79 -64.00
N LYS A 77 -38.36 43.27 -64.28
CA LYS A 77 -38.93 42.14 -63.52
C LYS A 77 -38.09 40.86 -63.65
N ARG A 78 -37.59 40.56 -64.86
CA ARG A 78 -36.67 39.42 -65.09
C ARG A 78 -35.34 39.61 -64.36
N ALA A 79 -34.80 40.82 -64.33
CA ALA A 79 -33.57 41.13 -63.59
C ALA A 79 -33.71 40.92 -62.07
N VAL A 80 -34.85 41.32 -61.49
CA VAL A 80 -35.17 41.03 -60.07
C VAL A 80 -35.23 39.54 -59.81
N ALA A 81 -35.89 38.76 -60.68
CA ALA A 81 -35.98 37.31 -60.54
C ALA A 81 -34.57 36.66 -60.58
N ALA A 82 -33.72 37.07 -61.52
CA ALA A 82 -32.35 36.58 -61.63
C ALA A 82 -31.48 36.95 -60.40
N ALA A 83 -31.60 38.18 -59.90
CA ALA A 83 -30.86 38.60 -58.71
C ALA A 83 -31.30 37.83 -57.45
N ASN A 84 -32.61 37.62 -57.26
CA ASN A 84 -33.14 36.81 -56.16
C ASN A 84 -32.71 35.34 -56.27
N ALA A 85 -32.68 34.76 -57.48
CA ALA A 85 -32.17 33.41 -57.70
C ALA A 85 -30.70 33.28 -57.29
N LYS A 86 -29.88 34.30 -57.58
CA LYS A 86 -28.48 34.35 -57.14
C LYS A 86 -28.34 34.42 -55.62
N VAL A 87 -29.14 35.25 -54.94
CA VAL A 87 -29.16 35.29 -53.47
C VAL A 87 -29.52 33.93 -52.88
N LYS A 88 -30.52 33.24 -53.45
CA LYS A 88 -30.90 31.89 -53.02
C LYS A 88 -29.75 30.89 -53.19
N ALA A 89 -29.05 30.93 -54.32
CA ALA A 89 -27.93 30.04 -54.61
C ALA A 89 -26.70 30.28 -53.71
N GLU A 90 -26.39 31.54 -53.37
CA GLU A 90 -25.29 31.82 -52.42
C GLU A 90 -25.68 31.47 -50.98
N ASN A 91 -26.95 31.60 -50.61
CA ASN A 91 -27.47 31.19 -49.30
C ASN A 91 -27.43 29.67 -49.08
N THR A 92 -27.73 28.85 -50.10
CA THR A 92 -27.62 27.38 -49.96
C THR A 92 -26.17 26.96 -49.73
N LYS A 93 -25.20 27.57 -50.43
CA LYS A 93 -23.76 27.35 -50.19
C LYS A 93 -23.36 27.78 -48.77
N LEU A 94 -23.84 28.92 -48.30
CA LEU A 94 -23.57 29.40 -46.95
C LEU A 94 -24.10 28.44 -45.88
N GLN A 95 -25.29 27.87 -46.07
CA GLN A 95 -25.84 26.89 -45.13
C GLN A 95 -25.00 25.60 -45.07
N ALA A 96 -24.50 25.13 -46.21
CA ALA A 96 -23.59 23.99 -46.24
C ALA A 96 -22.29 24.28 -45.46
N LEU A 97 -21.66 25.43 -45.68
CA LEU A 97 -20.45 25.82 -44.95
C LEU A 97 -20.71 26.05 -43.45
N LYS A 98 -21.88 26.57 -43.07
CA LYS A 98 -22.27 26.71 -41.66
C LYS A 98 -22.45 25.34 -40.99
N ALA A 99 -22.96 24.35 -41.71
CA ALA A 99 -23.04 22.97 -41.22
C ALA A 99 -21.63 22.38 -41.02
N GLU A 100 -20.71 22.61 -41.97
CA GLU A 100 -19.31 22.18 -41.88
C GLU A 100 -18.54 22.86 -40.72
N ALA A 101 -18.76 24.16 -40.49
CA ALA A 101 -18.16 24.86 -39.36
C ALA A 101 -18.67 24.33 -38.01
N ARG A 102 -19.95 23.92 -37.94
CA ARG A 102 -20.51 23.27 -36.75
C ARG A 102 -19.89 21.89 -36.51
N THR A 103 -19.74 21.06 -37.55
CA THR A 103 -19.11 19.73 -37.40
C THR A 103 -17.64 19.86 -36.99
N ALA A 104 -16.89 20.81 -37.57
CA ALA A 104 -15.51 21.09 -37.17
C ALA A 104 -15.41 21.57 -35.70
N THR A 105 -16.33 22.42 -35.25
CA THR A 105 -16.39 22.86 -33.85
C THR A 105 -16.70 21.70 -32.90
N VAL A 106 -17.58 20.77 -33.29
CA VAL A 106 -17.85 19.55 -32.52
C VAL A 106 -16.61 18.65 -32.46
N ALA A 107 -15.87 18.52 -33.55
CA ALA A 107 -14.62 17.76 -33.59
C ALA A 107 -13.56 18.33 -32.63
N VAL A 108 -13.43 19.66 -32.53
CA VAL A 108 -12.56 20.30 -31.52
C VAL A 108 -12.97 19.91 -30.11
N LYS A 109 -14.26 19.97 -29.79
CA LYS A 109 -14.77 19.59 -28.46
C LYS A 109 -14.54 18.12 -28.16
N ALA A 110 -14.75 17.23 -29.13
CA ALA A 110 -14.48 15.81 -29.00
C ALA A 110 -12.99 15.55 -28.68
N ALA A 111 -12.07 16.14 -29.47
CA ALA A 111 -10.63 16.01 -29.24
C ALA A 111 -10.21 16.55 -27.86
N GLN A 112 -10.80 17.66 -27.39
CA GLN A 112 -10.54 18.19 -26.05
C GLN A 112 -11.08 17.29 -24.93
N ILE A 113 -12.20 16.59 -25.14
CA ILE A 113 -12.75 15.64 -24.18
C ILE A 113 -11.84 14.41 -24.07
N GLU A 114 -11.38 13.88 -25.20
CA GLU A 114 -10.42 12.77 -25.24
C GLU A 114 -9.11 13.16 -24.55
N ALA A 115 -8.60 14.37 -24.82
CA ALA A 115 -7.42 14.91 -24.15
C ALA A 115 -7.57 14.91 -22.61
N LYS A 116 -8.72 15.38 -22.10
CA LYS A 116 -9.01 15.38 -20.66
C LYS A 116 -9.17 13.97 -20.09
N ALA A 117 -9.75 13.04 -20.85
CA ALA A 117 -9.88 11.65 -20.42
C ALA A 117 -8.51 11.00 -20.21
N GLU A 118 -7.55 11.29 -21.10
CA GLU A 118 -6.17 10.81 -20.98
C GLU A 118 -5.41 11.46 -19.83
N GLU A 119 -5.61 12.76 -19.60
CA GLU A 119 -5.05 13.44 -18.43
C GLU A 119 -5.55 12.81 -17.12
N VAL A 120 -6.84 12.48 -17.04
CA VAL A 120 -7.42 11.77 -15.89
C VAL A 120 -6.82 10.37 -15.73
N ALA A 121 -6.63 9.64 -16.83
CA ALA A 121 -5.99 8.32 -16.81
C ALA A 121 -4.53 8.40 -16.34
N ALA A 122 -3.76 9.40 -16.80
CA ALA A 122 -2.39 9.63 -16.37
C ALA A 122 -2.33 10.00 -14.87
N LYS A 123 -3.23 10.86 -14.39
CA LYS A 123 -3.37 11.19 -12.96
C LYS A 123 -3.70 9.97 -12.11
N ALA A 124 -4.55 9.07 -12.59
CA ALA A 124 -4.87 7.83 -11.89
C ALA A 124 -3.64 6.91 -11.77
N ILE A 125 -2.84 6.79 -12.83
CA ILE A 125 -1.58 6.03 -12.80
C ILE A 125 -0.60 6.65 -11.80
N ALA A 126 -0.41 7.98 -11.84
CA ALA A 126 0.46 8.69 -10.90
C ALA A 126 0.01 8.53 -9.44
N ALA A 127 -1.30 8.53 -9.18
CA ALA A 127 -1.84 8.30 -7.83
C ALA A 127 -1.54 6.88 -7.32
N VAL A 128 -1.60 5.86 -8.18
CA VAL A 128 -1.23 4.49 -7.82
C VAL A 128 0.27 4.41 -7.49
N GLU A 129 1.13 5.03 -8.31
CA GLU A 129 2.58 5.04 -8.07
C GLU A 129 2.95 5.78 -6.77
N ALA A 130 2.31 6.93 -6.50
CA ALA A 130 2.48 7.66 -5.25
C ALA A 130 2.04 6.84 -4.04
N PHE A 131 0.94 6.08 -4.17
CA PHE A 131 0.46 5.20 -3.11
C PHE A 131 1.44 4.03 -2.86
N GLU A 132 1.96 3.40 -3.91
CA GLU A 132 2.98 2.36 -3.81
C GLU A 132 4.25 2.87 -3.09
N ALA A 133 4.75 4.05 -3.47
CA ALA A 133 5.87 4.68 -2.78
C ALA A 133 5.57 4.94 -1.29
N SER A 134 4.34 5.37 -0.97
CA SER A 134 3.93 5.57 0.43
C SER A 134 3.91 4.27 1.25
N LEU A 135 3.58 3.14 0.62
CA LEU A 135 3.59 1.83 1.29
C LEU A 135 5.02 1.37 1.55
N VAL A 136 5.93 1.59 0.61
CA VAL A 136 7.36 1.29 0.80
C VAL A 136 7.94 2.12 1.94
N ALA A 137 7.70 3.44 1.94
CA ALA A 137 8.17 4.31 3.01
C ALA A 137 7.61 3.92 4.40
N LYS A 138 6.34 3.51 4.47
CA LYS A 138 5.74 2.99 5.72
C LYS A 138 6.39 1.69 6.15
N ALA A 139 6.64 0.76 5.23
CA ALA A 139 7.28 -0.51 5.53
C ALA A 139 8.71 -0.32 6.08
N GLU A 140 9.48 0.61 5.49
CA GLU A 140 10.82 0.97 5.98
C GLU A 140 10.77 1.61 7.36
N ALA A 141 9.83 2.52 7.60
CA ALA A 141 9.65 3.15 8.90
C ALA A 141 9.26 2.13 10.00
N ASP A 142 8.39 1.17 9.68
CA ASP A 142 7.99 0.13 10.61
C ASP A 142 9.12 -0.87 10.89
N LEU A 143 9.92 -1.22 9.88
CA LEU A 143 11.12 -2.04 10.06
C LEU A 143 12.12 -1.32 10.98
N ALA A 144 12.40 -0.04 10.74
CA ALA A 144 13.33 0.74 11.56
C ALA A 144 12.89 0.77 13.04
N LYS A 145 11.59 0.99 13.29
CA LYS A 145 11.00 0.92 14.64
C LYS A 145 11.13 -0.48 15.25
N ALA A 146 10.88 -1.53 14.48
CA ALA A 146 10.97 -2.90 14.96
C ALA A 146 12.40 -3.27 15.35
N VAL A 147 13.40 -2.88 14.54
CA VAL A 147 14.82 -3.09 14.84
C VAL A 147 15.23 -2.31 16.09
N ALA A 148 14.87 -1.03 16.19
CA ALA A 148 15.19 -0.23 17.39
C ALA A 148 14.58 -0.83 18.67
N ALA A 149 13.32 -1.27 18.60
CA ALA A 149 12.65 -1.91 19.73
C ALA A 149 13.28 -3.26 20.09
N PHE A 150 13.68 -4.05 19.09
CA PHE A 150 14.39 -5.31 19.28
C PHE A 150 15.75 -5.09 19.93
N GLU A 151 16.54 -4.17 19.39
CA GLU A 151 17.86 -3.82 19.90
C GLU A 151 17.82 -3.33 21.35
N ALA A 152 16.87 -2.46 21.68
CA ALA A 152 16.69 -1.98 23.05
C ALA A 152 16.37 -3.13 24.01
N LYS A 153 15.50 -4.07 23.61
CA LYS A 153 15.17 -5.26 24.41
C LYS A 153 16.37 -6.20 24.54
N TRP A 154 17.07 -6.45 23.44
CA TRP A 154 18.23 -7.33 23.40
C TRP A 154 19.37 -6.79 24.27
N ARG A 155 19.69 -5.49 24.18
CA ARG A 155 20.71 -4.85 25.03
C ARG A 155 20.35 -4.91 26.51
N LYS A 156 19.08 -4.66 26.86
CA LYS A 156 18.61 -4.81 28.25
C LYS A 156 18.77 -6.25 28.77
N ALA A 157 18.44 -7.25 27.95
CA ALA A 157 18.60 -8.65 28.31
C ALA A 157 20.08 -9.03 28.48
N ARG A 158 20.95 -8.64 27.53
CA ARG A 158 22.41 -8.87 27.61
C ARG A 158 23.02 -8.16 28.81
N GLY A 159 22.65 -6.91 29.08
CA GLY A 159 23.13 -6.16 30.24
C GLY A 159 22.82 -6.85 31.57
N LYS A 160 21.62 -7.44 31.72
CA LYS A 160 21.27 -8.24 32.91
C LYS A 160 22.12 -9.51 33.01
N GLN A 161 22.31 -10.22 31.89
CA GLN A 161 23.13 -11.43 31.87
C GLN A 161 24.60 -11.13 32.19
N ASP A 162 25.14 -10.06 31.63
CA ASP A 162 26.54 -9.67 31.81
C ASP A 162 26.76 -9.18 33.25
N ALA A 163 25.83 -8.41 33.82
CA ALA A 163 25.88 -8.02 35.24
C ALA A 163 25.86 -9.24 36.18
N ALA A 164 25.05 -10.26 35.89
CA ALA A 164 25.04 -11.49 36.67
C ALA A 164 26.38 -12.25 36.58
N LYS A 165 26.99 -12.31 35.39
CA LYS A 165 28.31 -12.91 35.18
C LYS A 165 29.41 -12.14 35.93
N VAL A 166 29.39 -10.81 35.87
CA VAL A 166 30.34 -9.96 36.60
C VAL A 166 30.20 -10.17 38.10
N LYS A 167 28.97 -10.20 38.63
CA LYS A 167 28.74 -10.47 40.06
C LYS A 167 29.25 -11.85 40.48
N ALA A 168 29.00 -12.87 39.66
CA ALA A 168 29.50 -14.22 39.91
C ALA A 168 31.03 -14.31 39.88
N HIS A 169 31.67 -13.54 38.99
CA HIS A 169 33.13 -13.46 38.94
C HIS A 169 33.68 -12.72 40.17
N ALA A 170 33.07 -11.60 40.55
CA ALA A 170 33.48 -10.81 41.71
C ALA A 170 33.40 -11.62 43.02
N THR A 171 32.34 -12.41 43.24
CA THR A 171 32.24 -13.27 44.44
C THR A 171 33.31 -14.36 44.45
N LYS A 172 33.63 -14.93 43.29
CA LYS A 172 34.71 -15.93 43.16
C LYS A 172 36.07 -15.33 43.51
N GLU A 173 36.37 -14.13 43.00
CA GLU A 173 37.62 -13.43 43.31
C GLU A 173 37.69 -12.98 44.77
N HIS A 174 36.59 -12.47 45.33
CA HIS A 174 36.52 -12.15 46.76
C HIS A 174 36.75 -13.39 47.64
N GLY A 175 36.19 -14.54 47.24
CA GLY A 175 36.45 -15.83 47.90
C GLY A 175 37.94 -16.18 47.91
N LYS A 176 38.61 -16.08 46.76
CA LYS A 176 40.06 -16.31 46.64
C LYS A 176 40.87 -15.33 47.49
N ALA A 177 40.54 -14.03 47.43
CA ALA A 177 41.20 -12.99 48.22
C ALA A 177 41.04 -13.25 49.74
N SER A 178 39.86 -13.66 50.18
CA SER A 178 39.63 -13.97 51.60
C SER A 178 40.43 -15.18 52.09
N VAL A 179 40.61 -16.21 51.24
CA VAL A 179 41.44 -17.38 51.56
C VAL A 179 42.91 -16.99 51.59
N ALA A 180 43.37 -16.17 50.65
CA ALA A 180 44.73 -15.63 50.65
C ALA A 180 44.98 -14.78 51.92
N ALA A 181 44.05 -13.90 52.29
CA ALA A 181 44.14 -13.10 53.51
C ALA A 181 44.20 -13.96 54.78
N LYS A 182 43.38 -15.02 54.88
CA LYS A 182 43.44 -15.99 55.99
C LYS A 182 44.80 -16.69 56.07
N LYS A 183 45.35 -17.13 54.93
CA LYS A 183 46.69 -17.73 54.88
C LYS A 183 47.78 -16.75 55.31
N LEU A 184 47.72 -15.50 54.87
CA LEU A 184 48.67 -14.47 55.27
C LEU A 184 48.55 -14.11 56.76
N LYS A 185 47.33 -14.02 57.29
CA LYS A 185 47.09 -13.80 58.73
C LYS A 185 47.61 -14.98 59.57
N ALA A 186 47.42 -16.22 59.11
CA ALA A 186 47.97 -17.41 59.75
C ALA A 186 49.51 -17.45 59.71
N LYS A 187 50.12 -17.00 58.61
CA LYS A 187 51.58 -16.83 58.54
C LYS A 187 52.06 -15.74 59.50
N ALA A 188 51.40 -14.59 59.55
CA ALA A 188 51.76 -13.51 60.47
C ALA A 188 51.66 -13.92 61.94
N THR A 189 50.63 -14.68 62.34
CA THR A 189 50.52 -15.19 63.72
C THR A 189 51.54 -16.27 64.03
N ALA A 190 51.91 -17.11 63.06
CA ALA A 190 53.00 -18.07 63.22
C ALA A 190 54.35 -17.35 63.41
N THR A 191 54.65 -16.33 62.60
CA THR A 191 55.86 -15.52 62.71
C THR A 191 55.93 -14.77 64.05
N ALA A 192 54.82 -14.23 64.53
CA ALA A 192 54.74 -13.58 65.84
C ALA A 192 54.97 -14.58 67.00
N LYS A 193 54.46 -15.81 66.90
CA LYS A 193 54.70 -16.87 67.90
C LYS A 193 56.15 -17.37 67.90
N THR A 194 56.80 -17.43 66.75
CA THR A 194 58.25 -17.74 66.69
C THR A 194 59.10 -16.62 67.25
N ALA A 195 58.65 -15.36 67.17
CA ALA A 195 59.33 -14.22 67.80
C ALA A 195 59.21 -14.25 69.35
N THR A 196 58.08 -14.69 69.90
CA THR A 196 57.93 -14.87 71.37
C THR A 196 58.58 -16.14 71.91
N ALA A 197 58.84 -17.15 71.06
CA ALA A 197 59.63 -18.33 71.42
C ALA A 197 61.16 -18.10 71.40
N ALA A 198 61.62 -16.93 70.93
CA ALA A 198 63.03 -16.55 70.92
C ALA A 198 63.51 -15.90 72.25
N ALA A 199 62.70 -15.91 73.31
CA ALA A 199 63.17 -15.59 74.65
C ALA A 199 63.96 -16.80 75.23
N PRO A 200 65.23 -16.64 75.64
CA PRO A 200 66.08 -17.77 76.01
C PRO A 200 65.74 -18.35 77.41
N LYS A 201 65.49 -19.67 77.42
CA LYS A 201 65.69 -20.69 78.49
C LYS A 201 65.34 -20.32 79.94
N LYS A 202 64.54 -21.18 80.57
CA LYS A 202 65.07 -22.08 81.62
C LYS A 202 64.56 -23.52 81.47
N ARG A 203 65.55 -24.42 81.55
CA ARG A 203 65.47 -25.88 81.55
C ARG A 203 64.71 -26.37 82.78
N GLY A 204 63.91 -27.43 82.63
CA GLY A 204 63.27 -28.07 83.77
C GLY A 204 62.50 -29.35 83.43
N ARG A 205 63.26 -30.45 83.29
CA ARG A 205 62.87 -31.85 83.58
C ARG A 205 61.99 -32.62 82.57
N PRO A 206 62.46 -33.77 82.03
CA PRO A 206 61.63 -34.69 81.25
C PRO A 206 60.96 -35.72 82.18
N ALA A 207 59.68 -36.03 81.93
CA ALA A 207 59.04 -37.21 82.50
C ALA A 207 58.13 -37.85 81.44
N ALA A 208 58.64 -38.98 80.95
CA ALA A 208 57.96 -40.21 80.56
C ALA A 208 56.75 -40.15 79.61
N ALA A 209 57.01 -40.72 78.43
CA ALA A 209 56.02 -41.27 77.53
C ALA A 209 55.13 -42.33 78.20
N LYS A 210 53.84 -42.32 77.83
CA LYS A 210 53.06 -43.54 77.71
C LYS A 210 52.13 -43.43 76.49
N ALA A 211 52.50 -44.19 75.47
CA ALA A 211 51.64 -44.59 74.37
C ALA A 211 50.63 -45.64 74.84
N THR A 212 49.60 -45.86 74.00
CA THR A 212 48.56 -46.92 73.93
C THR A 212 47.18 -46.28 74.00
N THR A 213 46.23 -46.44 73.07
CA THR A 213 46.03 -47.48 72.04
C THR A 213 45.26 -46.91 70.85
N ALA A 214 45.53 -47.50 69.69
CA ALA A 214 44.69 -47.43 68.51
C ALA A 214 43.34 -48.14 68.73
N ALA A 215 42.26 -47.56 68.20
CA ALA A 215 41.16 -48.32 67.60
C ALA A 215 40.40 -47.45 66.60
N ALA A 216 40.31 -47.97 65.38
CA ALA A 216 39.79 -47.38 64.16
C ALA A 216 38.26 -47.10 64.18
N PRO A 217 37.76 -46.24 63.27
CA PRO A 217 36.36 -45.76 63.27
C PRO A 217 35.36 -46.81 62.78
N LYS A 218 34.24 -46.95 63.50
CA LYS A 218 33.07 -47.75 63.07
C LYS A 218 32.47 -47.16 61.79
N LYS A 219 32.73 -47.82 60.66
CA LYS A 219 31.93 -47.70 59.44
C LYS A 219 30.50 -48.21 59.72
N ARG A 220 29.52 -47.30 59.72
CA ARG A 220 28.14 -47.56 59.29
C ARG A 220 28.01 -46.72 58.03
N GLY A 221 27.62 -47.20 56.86
CA GLY A 221 26.75 -48.30 56.51
C GLY A 221 26.20 -47.81 55.17
N ARG A 222 26.72 -48.36 54.09
CA ARG A 222 26.30 -48.10 52.70
C ARG A 222 24.78 -48.35 52.61
N PRO A 223 23.93 -47.44 52.09
CA PRO A 223 22.57 -47.82 51.78
C PRO A 223 22.57 -48.85 50.64
N ALA A 224 21.71 -49.86 50.81
CA ALA A 224 21.60 -51.03 49.95
C ALA A 224 21.19 -50.67 48.52
N LYS A 225 21.79 -51.39 47.58
CA LYS A 225 21.50 -51.37 46.15
C LYS A 225 20.25 -52.21 45.90
N ALA A 226 19.14 -51.58 45.52
CA ALA A 226 18.01 -52.25 44.89
C ALA A 226 18.00 -51.87 43.39
N ALA A 227 17.94 -52.88 42.54
CA ALA A 227 17.74 -52.79 41.09
C ALA A 227 16.38 -53.44 40.74
N PRO A 228 15.89 -53.35 39.49
CA PRO A 228 15.19 -52.20 38.92
C PRO A 228 13.71 -52.54 38.67
N ALA A 229 12.80 -51.66 39.10
CA ALA A 229 11.38 -51.79 38.75
C ALA A 229 11.08 -51.11 37.40
N THR A 230 10.67 -51.96 36.46
CA THR A 230 9.76 -51.74 35.33
C THR A 230 9.46 -50.30 34.88
N ALA A 231 9.82 -50.05 33.62
CA ALA A 231 9.58 -48.85 32.86
C ALA A 231 8.08 -48.48 32.79
N ALA A 232 7.71 -47.33 33.37
CA ALA A 232 6.51 -46.60 33.00
C ALA A 232 6.93 -45.40 32.12
N ALA A 233 6.62 -45.50 30.83
CA ALA A 233 6.90 -44.45 29.86
C ALA A 233 6.09 -43.17 30.15
N PRO A 234 6.66 -41.98 29.92
CA PRO A 234 5.96 -40.71 30.14
C PRO A 234 4.81 -40.52 29.14
N LYS A 235 3.64 -40.14 29.63
CA LYS A 235 2.47 -39.73 28.83
C LYS A 235 2.84 -38.63 27.83
N LYS A 236 3.15 -39.02 26.58
CA LYS A 236 3.27 -38.08 25.47
C LYS A 236 1.88 -37.68 24.99
N ARG A 237 1.51 -36.45 25.36
CA ARG A 237 0.57 -35.62 24.60
C ARG A 237 1.06 -35.55 23.14
N GLY A 238 0.15 -35.81 22.20
CA GLY A 238 0.37 -35.51 20.78
C GLY A 238 0.41 -36.72 19.87
N ARG A 239 -0.76 -37.27 19.54
CA ARG A 239 -1.03 -37.88 18.23
C ARG A 239 -2.55 -38.05 18.05
N PRO A 240 -3.20 -37.33 17.10
CA PRO A 240 -4.56 -37.67 16.72
C PRO A 240 -4.56 -38.96 15.89
N ALA A 241 -5.46 -39.88 16.22
CA ALA A 241 -5.64 -41.16 15.52
C ALA A 241 -6.22 -40.94 14.12
N LYS A 242 -5.77 -41.77 13.17
CA LYS A 242 -6.22 -41.79 11.78
C LYS A 242 -7.06 -43.06 11.52
N ALA A 243 -8.32 -42.81 11.15
CA ALA A 243 -9.23 -43.53 10.25
C ALA A 243 -9.60 -45.03 10.45
N ALA A 244 -10.92 -45.27 10.51
CA ALA A 244 -11.70 -46.34 9.85
C ALA A 244 -13.16 -45.85 9.68
N ALA A 245 -13.60 -45.43 8.48
CA ALA A 245 -14.52 -46.11 7.52
C ALA A 245 -16.00 -46.27 8.00
N VAL A 246 -16.95 -45.36 7.68
CA VAL A 246 -17.96 -45.30 6.54
C VAL A 246 -19.33 -45.94 6.93
N PRO A 247 -20.54 -45.53 6.45
CA PRO A 247 -21.11 -44.24 5.98
C PRO A 247 -22.49 -43.86 6.62
N ALA A 248 -23.05 -42.71 6.18
CA ALA A 248 -24.47 -42.43 5.91
C ALA A 248 -25.17 -41.32 6.74
N ALA A 249 -26.00 -40.58 5.99
CA ALA A 249 -27.12 -39.71 6.39
C ALA A 249 -26.84 -38.25 6.83
N ALA A 250 -27.22 -37.36 5.91
CA ALA A 250 -28.09 -36.20 6.10
C ALA A 250 -27.66 -35.07 7.06
N GLY A 251 -27.19 -33.98 6.45
CA GLY A 251 -27.82 -32.65 6.57
C GLY A 251 -27.89 -31.98 7.94
N ALA A 252 -26.94 -31.07 8.22
CA ALA A 252 -27.21 -29.76 8.84
C ALA A 252 -25.92 -28.91 8.82
N ALA A 253 -25.90 -27.88 7.97
CA ALA A 253 -24.82 -26.90 7.96
C ALA A 253 -24.95 -25.91 9.14
N PRO A 254 -23.86 -25.56 9.84
CA PRO A 254 -23.89 -24.59 10.93
C PRO A 254 -24.03 -23.14 10.45
N LYS A 255 -24.88 -22.40 11.20
CA LYS A 255 -25.27 -20.99 11.12
C LYS A 255 -24.10 -20.04 10.77
N ARG A 256 -24.09 -19.50 9.55
CA ARG A 256 -23.26 -18.33 9.19
C ARG A 256 -24.00 -17.05 9.51
N ARG A 257 -23.57 -16.38 10.59
CA ARG A 257 -23.80 -14.95 10.82
C ARG A 257 -23.22 -14.16 9.64
N GLY A 258 -23.97 -13.19 9.11
CA GLY A 258 -23.41 -12.13 8.27
C GLY A 258 -23.75 -12.14 6.78
N ARG A 259 -24.91 -12.65 6.34
CA ARG A 259 -25.45 -12.31 5.01
C ARG A 259 -26.71 -11.44 5.17
N PRO A 260 -26.73 -10.18 4.69
CA PRO A 260 -27.97 -9.42 4.65
C PRO A 260 -28.93 -10.05 3.63
N ALA A 261 -30.20 -10.15 4.03
CA ALA A 261 -31.25 -10.80 3.25
C ALA A 261 -31.54 -10.03 1.95
N LYS A 262 -31.57 -10.76 0.83
CA LYS A 262 -32.10 -10.28 -0.43
C LYS A 262 -33.60 -10.56 -0.44
N ALA A 263 -34.41 -9.52 -0.28
CA ALA A 263 -35.86 -9.61 -0.34
C ALA A 263 -36.33 -9.97 -1.76
N LYS A 264 -37.23 -10.95 -1.85
CA LYS A 264 -38.04 -11.30 -3.03
C LYS A 264 -39.45 -10.68 -2.83
N PRO A 265 -40.13 -10.20 -3.88
CA PRO A 265 -41.33 -9.38 -3.73
C PRO A 265 -42.60 -10.24 -3.57
N ALA A 266 -43.59 -9.69 -2.88
CA ALA A 266 -44.99 -10.12 -2.97
C ALA A 266 -45.91 -8.90 -2.76
N ALA A 267 -47.03 -8.93 -3.47
CA ALA A 267 -48.07 -7.91 -3.70
C ALA A 267 -48.76 -7.43 -2.39
N ALA A 268 -49.58 -6.38 -2.33
CA ALA A 268 -50.48 -5.79 -3.33
C ALA A 268 -50.97 -4.38 -2.93
N ALA A 269 -51.54 -3.71 -3.94
CA ALA A 269 -52.73 -2.86 -3.92
C ALA A 269 -52.63 -1.32 -3.70
N ALA A 270 -53.34 -0.66 -4.62
CA ALA A 270 -53.95 0.67 -4.59
C ALA A 270 -53.10 1.89 -4.99
N GLY A 271 -53.47 2.46 -6.15
CA GLY A 271 -53.71 3.91 -6.20
C GLY A 271 -52.84 4.75 -7.12
N THR A 272 -53.34 4.94 -8.34
CA THR A 272 -53.20 6.14 -9.20
C THR A 272 -51.90 6.37 -10.00
N ALA A 273 -52.12 6.85 -11.22
CA ALA A 273 -51.22 6.94 -12.37
C ALA A 273 -50.07 7.97 -12.23
N PRO A 274 -48.98 7.82 -13.01
CA PRO A 274 -47.74 8.58 -12.82
C PRO A 274 -47.79 9.98 -13.46
N LYS A 275 -47.71 11.04 -12.66
CA LYS A 275 -47.51 12.42 -13.14
C LYS A 275 -46.01 12.72 -13.24
N ARG A 276 -45.49 12.68 -14.47
CA ARG A 276 -44.25 13.35 -14.90
C ARG A 276 -44.23 14.79 -14.38
N ARG A 277 -43.10 15.28 -13.87
CA ARG A 277 -42.65 16.68 -14.03
C ARG A 277 -41.21 16.89 -13.53
N GLY A 278 -40.25 16.58 -14.39
CA GLY A 278 -39.03 17.38 -14.49
C GLY A 278 -39.36 18.73 -15.15
N ARG A 279 -40.05 19.60 -14.41
CA ARG A 279 -40.28 20.99 -14.83
C ARG A 279 -39.82 21.88 -13.67
N PRO A 280 -38.72 22.64 -13.84
CA PRO A 280 -38.21 23.49 -12.78
C PRO A 280 -39.19 24.66 -12.54
N PRO A 281 -39.53 25.01 -11.29
CA PRO A 281 -40.22 26.26 -11.02
C PRO A 281 -39.27 27.45 -11.21
N LYS A 282 -39.80 28.43 -11.91
CA LYS A 282 -39.27 29.75 -12.23
C LYS A 282 -39.18 30.62 -10.96
N VAL A 283 -38.13 31.43 -10.89
CA VAL A 283 -37.82 32.45 -9.88
C VAL A 283 -38.98 33.38 -9.51
N ALA A 284 -39.06 33.76 -8.23
CA ALA A 284 -39.50 35.07 -7.74
C ALA A 284 -39.16 35.23 -6.24
N SER A 285 -38.10 35.98 -5.94
CA SER A 285 -37.92 36.91 -4.80
C SER A 285 -36.58 37.60 -4.98
#